data_AF-A0A9E5HDM0-F1
#
_entry.id   AF-A0A9E5HDM0-F1
#
_cell.length_a   1.000
_cell.length_b   1.000
_cell.length_c   1.000
_cell.angle_alpha   90.00
_cell.angle_beta   90.00
_cell.angle_gamma   90.00
#
_symmetry.space_group_name_H-M   'P 1'
#
loop_
_entity.id
_entity.type
_entity.pdbx_description
1 polymer ?
#
loop_
_entity_poly.entity_id
_entity_poly.type
_entity_poly.pdbx_seq_one_letter_code
_entity_poly.pdbx_strand_id
1 'polypeptide(L)'
;NEASLPIAIHHGSLDREQRQKVETAMTQGALRAVVCTGSLDLGIDWGDVDLVIQIGAPKNVKRLVQRIGRANHQYNAPSKAMIVPANRFEIIECQAALDAVLAGDLDGETLPVGPLDVLCQHILLLSCAGPIDPTALFNEVRRAGAYSGLSRAEFDDCLDFCATGGYALRRYEQWHRLKDMRDGTYTLRDPRTASRIRMNAGTIQDTDTLKVRMQRRRGGAPLGEVEEAFAATLTPGDTFLIGGQVVRFEGLRELVVEVSKRANKEPKIAVFGGTKFATSTQLSERILHKFETGDFRGLPDYTTDWLELQKTMSVLPQRQTLLIETFPRHDRHHLCVFGFAGRNAQQTLGLLLTKRMEEEGLAPLGFVSTDYATLIWGLDPVRDPATLLDHQKLEGGFENWLAGNAVMKRSFRAVATIAGLIERNLPGQRKSGRQATFSSDILYDTLLKYDPDHLLMRIAQIEAMRGLVDFGRIRNMLDRVEGKIVHKALPHLSPFSAPLFLEAGRIPVKGQAIERLVANEAAQLMAEAGLKMDA
;
A
#
# COMPACT_ATOMS: atom_id res chain seq x y z
N ASN A 1 15.25 -23.34 15.12
CA ASN A 1 14.32 -24.48 15.04
C ASN A 1 14.81 -25.55 16.01
N GLU A 2 13.94 -26.41 16.54
CA GLU A 2 14.29 -27.40 17.59
C GLU A 2 15.34 -28.43 17.13
N ALA A 3 15.42 -28.67 15.81
CA ALA A 3 16.37 -29.59 15.20
C ALA A 3 17.72 -28.94 14.80
N SER A 4 17.95 -27.66 15.16
CA SER A 4 19.16 -26.90 14.81
C SER A 4 19.55 -26.94 13.32
N LEU A 5 18.56 -27.06 12.43
CA LEU A 5 18.76 -27.01 10.98
C LEU A 5 19.29 -25.63 10.56
N PRO A 6 20.23 -25.56 9.60
CA PRO A 6 20.83 -24.31 9.15
C PRO A 6 19.84 -23.54 8.26
N ILE A 7 18.90 -22.85 8.90
CA ILE A 7 17.85 -22.05 8.26
C ILE A 7 18.04 -20.59 8.66
N ALA A 8 18.07 -19.71 7.66
CA ALA A 8 18.22 -18.27 7.87
C ALA A 8 16.97 -17.49 7.44
N ILE A 9 16.89 -16.23 7.87
CA ILE A 9 15.86 -15.26 7.47
C ILE A 9 16.55 -14.12 6.73
N HIS A 10 15.93 -13.61 5.66
CA HIS A 10 16.43 -12.47 4.91
C HIS A 10 15.32 -11.48 4.53
N HIS A 11 15.34 -10.27 5.09
CA HIS A 11 14.42 -9.19 4.73
C HIS A 11 15.06 -7.82 4.92
N GLY A 12 14.50 -6.78 4.28
CA GLY A 12 15.07 -5.43 4.27
C GLY A 12 15.26 -4.80 5.65
N SER A 13 14.44 -5.16 6.63
CA SER A 13 14.55 -4.66 8.01
C SER A 13 15.68 -5.29 8.84
N LEU A 14 16.40 -6.29 8.31
CA LEU A 14 17.60 -6.82 8.96
C LEU A 14 18.78 -5.87 8.77
N ASP A 15 19.64 -5.81 9.79
CA ASP A 15 20.87 -5.03 9.70
C ASP A 15 21.77 -5.54 8.55
N ARG A 16 22.63 -4.65 8.05
CA ARG A 16 23.49 -4.96 6.90
C ARG A 16 24.45 -6.13 7.18
N GLU A 17 24.95 -6.24 8.41
CA GLU A 17 25.94 -7.25 8.78
C GLU A 17 25.31 -8.65 8.80
N GLN A 18 24.10 -8.79 9.33
CA GLN A 18 23.30 -10.01 9.33
C GLN A 18 22.93 -10.42 7.91
N ARG A 19 22.47 -9.47 7.07
CA ARG A 19 22.18 -9.76 5.65
C ARG A 19 23.43 -10.31 4.95
N GLN A 20 24.57 -9.64 5.11
CA GLN A 20 25.82 -10.07 4.49
C GLN A 20 26.31 -11.44 5.01
N LYS A 21 26.10 -11.76 6.30
CA LYS A 21 26.37 -13.10 6.85
C LYS A 21 25.49 -14.17 6.21
N VAL A 22 24.20 -13.90 6.03
CA VAL A 22 23.27 -14.83 5.38
C VAL A 22 23.63 -15.03 3.91
N GLU A 23 23.89 -13.95 3.16
CA GLU A 23 24.31 -13.98 1.76
C GLU A 23 25.61 -14.79 1.57
N THR A 24 26.59 -14.59 2.46
CA THR A 24 27.85 -15.34 2.45
C THR A 24 27.63 -16.83 2.73
N ALA A 25 26.85 -17.16 3.75
CA ALA A 25 26.55 -18.56 4.10
C ALA A 25 25.74 -19.27 3.00
N MET A 26 24.86 -18.54 2.31
CA MET A 26 24.10 -19.03 1.16
C MET A 26 25.04 -19.36 -0.01
N THR A 27 25.93 -18.43 -0.37
CA THR A 27 26.93 -18.62 -1.45
C THR A 27 27.86 -19.80 -1.18
N GLN A 28 28.16 -20.07 0.09
CA GLN A 28 29.00 -21.20 0.53
C GLN A 28 28.25 -22.54 0.62
N GLY A 29 26.94 -22.58 0.37
CA GLY A 29 26.12 -23.79 0.54
C GLY A 29 25.97 -24.25 1.99
N ALA A 30 26.21 -23.37 2.97
CA ALA A 30 26.16 -23.69 4.39
C ALA A 30 24.72 -23.69 4.97
N LEU A 31 23.75 -23.21 4.19
CA LEU A 31 22.34 -23.11 4.58
C LEU A 31 21.52 -24.16 3.83
N ARG A 32 20.59 -24.81 4.53
CA ARG A 32 19.59 -25.71 3.92
C ARG A 32 18.38 -24.96 3.38
N ALA A 33 18.06 -23.80 3.96
CA ALA A 33 16.96 -22.97 3.52
C ALA A 33 17.14 -21.52 3.95
N VAL A 34 16.59 -20.61 3.15
CA VAL A 34 16.48 -19.18 3.49
C VAL A 34 15.03 -18.77 3.32
N VAL A 35 14.46 -18.17 4.36
CA VAL A 35 13.12 -17.56 4.32
C VAL A 35 13.28 -16.08 4.02
N CYS A 36 12.83 -15.62 2.86
CA CYS A 36 13.04 -14.25 2.44
C CYS A 36 11.77 -13.53 1.94
N THR A 37 11.80 -12.20 2.00
CA THR A 37 10.86 -11.35 1.25
C THR A 37 11.40 -11.07 -0.15
N GLY A 38 10.88 -10.04 -0.84
CA GLY A 38 11.38 -9.64 -2.16
C GLY A 38 12.85 -9.19 -2.21
N SER A 39 13.54 -9.13 -1.06
CA SER A 39 14.96 -8.81 -0.96
C SER A 39 15.90 -9.73 -1.76
N LEU A 40 15.46 -10.95 -2.12
CA LEU A 40 16.25 -11.89 -2.92
C LEU A 40 15.60 -12.15 -4.30
N ASP A 41 14.57 -11.40 -4.69
CA ASP A 41 13.83 -11.61 -5.96
C ASP A 41 14.70 -11.30 -7.19
N LEU A 42 15.65 -10.35 -7.10
CA LEU A 42 16.39 -9.78 -8.24
C LEU A 42 17.92 -9.85 -8.06
N GLY A 43 18.61 -10.16 -9.16
CA GLY A 43 19.97 -9.66 -9.42
C GLY A 43 21.17 -10.49 -8.96
N ILE A 44 21.00 -11.65 -8.33
CA ILE A 44 22.15 -12.43 -7.82
C ILE A 44 21.93 -13.93 -8.10
N ASP A 45 22.96 -14.59 -8.62
CA ASP A 45 23.05 -16.06 -8.66
C ASP A 45 23.44 -16.54 -7.25
N TRP A 46 22.53 -17.27 -6.60
CA TRP A 46 22.69 -17.67 -5.21
C TRP A 46 23.36 -19.03 -5.05
N GLY A 47 23.96 -19.57 -6.11
CA GLY A 47 24.65 -20.85 -6.07
C GLY A 47 23.69 -22.04 -6.14
N ASP A 48 23.87 -23.02 -5.24
CA ASP A 48 23.22 -24.34 -5.30
C ASP A 48 21.78 -24.35 -4.74
N VAL A 49 20.95 -23.42 -5.20
CA VAL A 49 19.51 -23.42 -4.89
C VAL A 49 18.81 -24.33 -5.88
N ASP A 50 18.26 -25.44 -5.41
CA ASP A 50 17.61 -26.45 -6.25
C ASP A 50 16.08 -26.37 -6.25
N LEU A 51 15.50 -25.64 -5.29
CA LEU A 51 14.05 -25.48 -5.09
C LEU A 51 13.69 -24.10 -4.55
N VAL A 52 12.66 -23.50 -5.14
CA VAL A 52 12.01 -22.30 -4.61
C VAL A 52 10.65 -22.67 -4.02
N ILE A 53 10.37 -22.26 -2.79
CA ILE A 53 9.06 -22.44 -2.16
C ILE A 53 8.36 -21.08 -2.09
N GLN A 54 7.32 -20.91 -2.89
CA GLN A 54 6.49 -19.72 -2.94
C GLN A 54 5.32 -19.87 -1.97
N ILE A 55 5.37 -19.15 -0.85
CA ILE A 55 4.26 -19.08 0.12
C ILE A 55 3.26 -18.01 -0.31
N GLY A 56 2.00 -18.41 -0.39
CA GLY A 56 0.89 -17.59 -0.86
C GLY A 56 0.94 -17.28 -2.36
N ALA A 57 -0.11 -16.65 -2.84
CA ALA A 57 -0.22 -16.34 -4.26
C ALA A 57 0.84 -15.32 -4.73
N PRO A 58 1.34 -15.44 -5.97
CA PRO A 58 2.47 -14.64 -6.47
C PRO A 58 2.12 -13.17 -6.72
N LYS A 59 0.83 -12.83 -6.83
CA LYS A 59 0.27 -11.51 -7.19
C LYS A 59 0.63 -11.02 -8.60
N ASN A 60 1.78 -11.42 -9.15
CA ASN A 60 2.23 -11.07 -10.49
C ASN A 60 3.00 -12.24 -11.13
N VAL A 61 2.71 -12.52 -12.41
CA VAL A 61 3.30 -13.61 -13.20
C VAL A 61 4.80 -13.41 -13.44
N LYS A 62 5.26 -12.19 -13.79
CA LYS A 62 6.71 -11.92 -13.98
C LYS A 62 7.49 -12.17 -12.71
N ARG A 63 6.93 -11.78 -11.57
CA ARG A 63 7.57 -12.00 -10.27
C ARG A 63 7.67 -13.49 -9.95
N LEU A 64 6.63 -14.26 -10.25
CA LEU A 64 6.67 -15.71 -10.13
C LEU A 64 7.81 -16.29 -10.99
N VAL A 65 7.90 -15.92 -12.26
CA VAL A 65 8.98 -16.38 -13.17
C VAL A 65 10.36 -16.00 -12.64
N GLN A 66 10.56 -14.75 -12.19
CA GLN A 66 11.83 -14.30 -11.62
C GLN A 66 12.23 -15.10 -10.37
N ARG A 67 11.26 -15.43 -9.51
CA ARG A 67 11.48 -16.25 -8.32
C ARG A 67 11.80 -17.68 -8.66
N ILE A 68 11.01 -18.31 -9.53
CA ILE A 68 11.23 -19.69 -9.99
C ILE A 68 12.63 -19.81 -10.60
N GLY A 69 13.04 -18.83 -11.40
CA GLY A 69 14.38 -18.76 -12.01
C GLY A 69 15.55 -18.67 -11.01
N ARG A 70 15.30 -18.58 -9.69
CA ARG A 70 16.35 -18.72 -8.67
C ARG A 70 16.73 -20.17 -8.40
N ALA A 71 15.82 -21.11 -8.64
CA ALA A 71 16.13 -22.53 -8.57
C ALA A 71 16.84 -22.97 -9.85
N ASN A 72 17.94 -23.70 -9.70
CA ASN A 72 18.75 -24.25 -10.77
C ASN A 72 19.10 -23.19 -11.82
N HIS A 73 19.68 -22.06 -11.40
CA HIS A 73 20.05 -20.93 -12.27
C HIS A 73 21.24 -21.28 -13.19
N GLN A 74 21.06 -22.27 -14.07
CA GLN A 74 22.09 -22.79 -14.96
C GLN A 74 21.48 -23.02 -16.35
N TYR A 75 22.29 -22.83 -17.40
CA TYR A 75 21.86 -22.79 -18.80
C TYR A 75 21.04 -23.99 -19.29
N ASN A 76 21.14 -25.16 -18.66
CA ASN A 76 20.44 -26.39 -19.06
C ASN A 76 19.79 -27.15 -17.90
N ALA A 77 19.45 -26.45 -16.80
CA ALA A 77 18.80 -27.07 -15.66
C ALA A 77 17.37 -26.52 -15.52
N PRO A 78 16.33 -27.39 -15.37
CA PRO A 78 14.98 -26.92 -15.17
C PRO A 78 14.84 -26.28 -13.79
N SER A 79 14.34 -25.04 -13.74
CA SER A 79 13.96 -24.41 -12.48
C SER A 79 12.81 -25.17 -11.83
N LYS A 80 12.92 -25.41 -10.51
CA LYS A 80 11.91 -26.11 -9.72
C LYS A 80 11.30 -25.17 -8.69
N ALA A 81 9.98 -25.20 -8.57
CA ALA A 81 9.30 -24.48 -7.52
C ALA A 81 8.10 -25.25 -6.96
N MET A 82 7.83 -25.03 -5.69
CA MET A 82 6.63 -25.47 -5.00
C MET A 82 5.83 -24.23 -4.61
N ILE A 83 4.56 -24.17 -5.00
CA ILE A 83 3.66 -23.08 -4.64
C ILE A 83 2.72 -23.58 -3.56
N VAL A 84 2.64 -22.84 -2.45
CA VAL A 84 1.83 -23.19 -1.28
C VAL A 84 0.82 -22.07 -1.03
N PRO A 85 -0.42 -22.18 -1.56
CA PRO A 85 -1.48 -21.20 -1.33
C PRO A 85 -1.84 -21.10 0.15
N ALA A 86 -2.15 -19.89 0.65
CA ALA A 86 -2.54 -19.68 2.04
C ALA A 86 -4.06 -19.79 2.28
N ASN A 87 -4.87 -19.72 1.23
CA ASN A 87 -6.33 -19.85 1.30
C ASN A 87 -6.92 -20.37 -0.03
N ARG A 88 -8.23 -20.66 -0.05
CA ARG A 88 -8.91 -21.26 -1.21
C ARG A 88 -8.89 -20.41 -2.47
N PHE A 89 -9.02 -19.09 -2.35
CA PHE A 89 -8.90 -18.20 -3.51
C PHE A 89 -7.48 -18.20 -4.09
N GLU A 90 -6.48 -18.25 -3.22
CA GLU A 90 -5.09 -18.31 -3.66
C GLU A 90 -4.75 -19.59 -4.42
N ILE A 91 -5.46 -20.70 -4.20
CA ILE A 91 -5.28 -21.92 -5.01
C ILE A 91 -5.60 -21.61 -6.47
N ILE A 92 -6.72 -20.90 -6.70
CA ILE A 92 -7.19 -20.51 -8.04
C ILE A 92 -6.24 -19.48 -8.64
N GLU A 93 -5.79 -18.49 -7.87
CA GLU A 93 -4.80 -17.50 -8.30
C GLU A 93 -3.46 -18.16 -8.68
N CYS A 94 -2.97 -19.10 -7.88
CA CYS A 94 -1.73 -19.83 -8.14
C CYS A 94 -1.84 -20.68 -9.41
N GLN A 95 -2.94 -21.40 -9.61
CA GLN A 95 -3.16 -22.15 -10.85
C GLN A 95 -3.25 -21.21 -12.07
N ALA A 96 -3.97 -20.09 -11.95
CA ALA A 96 -4.06 -19.10 -13.02
C ALA A 96 -2.69 -18.49 -13.37
N ALA A 97 -1.83 -18.27 -12.36
CA ALA A 97 -0.47 -17.79 -12.56
C ALA A 97 0.41 -18.84 -13.25
N LEU A 98 0.31 -20.12 -12.86
CA LEU A 98 1.02 -21.21 -13.54
C LEU A 98 0.60 -21.35 -15.00
N ASP A 99 -0.70 -21.29 -15.28
CA ASP A 99 -1.22 -21.33 -16.65
C ASP A 99 -0.69 -20.15 -17.48
N ALA A 100 -0.56 -18.96 -16.88
CA ALA A 100 0.02 -17.79 -17.54
C ALA A 100 1.52 -17.97 -17.84
N VAL A 101 2.28 -18.53 -16.89
CA VAL A 101 3.71 -18.86 -17.10
C VAL A 101 3.87 -19.86 -18.25
N LEU A 102 3.08 -20.93 -18.27
CA LEU A 102 3.14 -21.95 -19.32
C LEU A 102 2.77 -21.39 -20.71
N ALA A 103 1.86 -20.40 -20.76
CA ALA A 103 1.48 -19.71 -21.98
C ALA A 103 2.48 -18.63 -22.43
N GLY A 104 3.52 -18.33 -21.64
CA GLY A 104 4.43 -17.21 -21.89
C GLY A 104 3.78 -15.83 -21.75
N ASP A 105 2.62 -15.76 -21.09
CA ASP A 105 1.82 -14.54 -20.94
C ASP A 105 2.23 -13.81 -19.65
N LEU A 106 3.17 -12.89 -19.77
CA LEU A 106 3.80 -12.20 -18.65
C LEU A 106 3.19 -10.82 -18.40
N ASP A 107 2.80 -10.56 -17.15
CA ASP A 107 2.23 -9.26 -16.72
C ASP A 107 3.07 -8.06 -17.16
N GLY A 108 2.51 -7.19 -18.00
CA GLY A 108 3.14 -5.95 -18.47
C GLY A 108 2.52 -4.70 -17.85
N GLU A 109 3.35 -3.77 -17.36
CA GLU A 109 2.91 -2.40 -17.12
C GLU A 109 3.05 -1.60 -18.42
N THR A 110 2.11 -0.70 -18.68
CA THR A 110 2.34 0.36 -19.67
C THR A 110 3.53 1.20 -19.20
N LEU A 111 4.34 1.69 -20.14
CA LEU A 111 5.45 2.61 -19.84
C LEU A 111 4.91 3.76 -18.98
N PRO A 112 5.36 3.91 -17.72
CA PRO A 112 4.80 4.92 -16.83
C PRO A 112 5.26 6.30 -17.29
N VAL A 113 4.37 7.29 -17.16
CA VAL A 113 4.73 8.70 -17.32
C VAL A 113 5.59 9.10 -16.13
N GLY A 114 6.79 9.62 -16.41
CA GLY A 114 7.78 10.01 -15.42
C GLY A 114 7.24 11.11 -14.51
N PRO A 115 7.34 10.95 -13.18
CA PRO A 115 6.80 11.93 -12.25
C PRO A 115 7.67 13.19 -12.22
N LEU A 116 7.03 14.36 -12.09
CA LEU A 116 7.68 15.66 -12.24
C LEU A 116 8.52 16.06 -11.00
N ASP A 117 8.24 15.51 -9.83
CA ASP A 117 9.06 15.70 -8.63
C ASP A 117 10.46 15.07 -8.77
N VAL A 118 10.56 13.92 -9.44
CA VAL A 118 11.83 13.30 -9.81
C VAL A 118 12.58 14.16 -10.83
N LEU A 119 11.88 14.79 -11.77
CA LEU A 119 12.49 15.75 -12.68
C LEU A 119 13.04 16.96 -11.93
N CYS A 120 12.29 17.53 -10.98
CA CYS A 120 12.79 18.59 -10.10
C CYS A 120 14.06 18.17 -9.33
N GLN A 121 14.06 16.97 -8.75
CA GLN A 121 15.24 16.42 -8.08
C GLN A 121 16.43 16.34 -9.05
N HIS A 122 16.20 15.84 -10.27
CA HIS A 122 17.24 15.69 -11.29
C HIS A 122 17.85 17.04 -11.71
N ILE A 123 17.02 18.07 -11.94
CA ILE A 123 17.47 19.44 -12.25
C ILE A 123 18.37 19.98 -11.14
N LEU A 124 18.00 19.81 -9.87
CA LEU A 124 18.81 20.25 -8.73
C LEU A 124 20.14 19.48 -8.65
N LEU A 125 20.14 18.17 -8.92
CA LEU A 125 21.33 17.33 -8.89
C LEU A 125 22.32 17.70 -10.01
N LEU A 126 21.83 17.97 -11.22
CA LEU A 126 22.69 18.46 -12.31
C LEU A 126 23.27 19.82 -11.99
N SER A 127 22.49 20.72 -11.38
CA SER A 127 22.96 22.02 -10.91
C SER A 127 24.06 21.92 -9.85
N CYS A 128 24.12 20.80 -9.10
CA CYS A 128 25.22 20.51 -8.17
C CYS A 128 26.52 20.14 -8.89
N ALA A 129 26.46 19.68 -10.15
CA ALA A 129 27.62 19.33 -10.95
C ALA A 129 28.16 20.52 -11.75
N GLY A 130 27.30 21.45 -12.16
CA GLY A 130 27.69 22.67 -12.86
C GLY A 130 26.48 23.46 -13.39
N PRO A 131 26.71 24.55 -14.14
CA PRO A 131 25.64 25.27 -14.82
C PRO A 131 24.88 24.37 -15.80
N ILE A 132 23.57 24.56 -15.90
CA ILE A 132 22.68 23.83 -16.81
C ILE A 132 22.11 24.77 -17.87
N ASP A 133 22.09 24.33 -19.13
CA ASP A 133 21.29 24.97 -20.19
C ASP A 133 19.89 24.33 -20.18
N PRO A 134 18.82 25.10 -19.91
CA PRO A 134 17.44 24.60 -19.90
C PRO A 134 17.04 23.90 -21.21
N THR A 135 17.49 24.39 -22.36
CA THR A 135 17.07 23.84 -23.66
C THR A 135 17.77 22.52 -23.94
N ALA A 136 19.09 22.45 -23.72
CA ALA A 136 19.82 21.19 -23.83
C ALA A 136 19.29 20.14 -22.85
N LEU A 137 19.01 20.52 -21.60
CA LEU A 137 18.50 19.62 -20.59
C LEU A 137 17.10 19.08 -20.94
N PHE A 138 16.18 19.92 -21.41
CA PHE A 138 14.87 19.47 -21.87
C PHE A 138 14.96 18.42 -22.97
N ASN A 139 15.80 18.67 -23.99
CA ASN A 139 16.02 17.72 -25.09
C ASN A 139 16.65 16.42 -24.61
N GLU A 140 17.54 16.48 -23.62
CA GLU A 140 18.13 15.30 -23.00
C GLU A 140 17.08 14.47 -22.26
N VAL A 141 16.28 15.10 -21.39
CA VAL A 141 15.26 14.42 -20.57
C VAL A 141 14.24 13.69 -21.44
N ARG A 142 13.81 14.27 -22.57
CA ARG A 142 12.86 13.63 -23.50
C ARG A 142 13.38 12.36 -24.17
N ARG A 143 14.69 12.08 -24.12
CA ARG A 143 15.24 10.79 -24.59
C ARG A 143 14.98 9.65 -23.62
N ALA A 144 14.65 9.94 -22.36
CA ALA A 144 14.23 8.93 -21.40
C ALA A 144 12.77 8.53 -21.67
N GLY A 145 12.49 7.22 -21.78
CA GLY A 145 11.17 6.71 -22.19
C GLY A 145 10.00 7.28 -21.40
N ALA A 146 10.14 7.38 -20.07
CA ALA A 146 9.12 7.91 -19.16
C ALA A 146 8.81 9.40 -19.38
N TYR A 147 9.75 10.17 -19.95
CA TYR A 147 9.61 11.61 -20.19
C TYR A 147 9.52 11.95 -21.69
N SER A 148 9.35 10.95 -22.56
CA SER A 148 9.25 11.15 -24.02
C SER A 148 8.12 12.12 -24.43
N GLY A 149 7.02 12.10 -23.65
CA GLY A 149 5.87 12.99 -23.78
C GLY A 149 5.94 14.29 -22.99
N LEU A 150 7.04 14.59 -22.29
CA LEU A 150 7.18 15.81 -21.47
C LEU A 150 7.03 17.07 -22.32
N SER A 151 6.09 17.93 -21.96
CA SER A 151 5.89 19.22 -22.62
C SER A 151 6.92 20.25 -22.16
N ARG A 152 7.17 21.26 -23.00
CA ARG A 152 8.07 22.37 -22.63
C ARG A 152 7.55 23.15 -21.41
N ALA A 153 6.25 23.37 -21.33
CA ALA A 153 5.61 24.05 -20.20
C ALA A 153 5.80 23.31 -18.88
N GLU A 154 5.62 21.99 -18.84
CA GLU A 154 5.87 21.19 -17.64
C GLU A 154 7.33 21.23 -17.19
N PHE A 155 8.27 21.22 -18.15
CA PHE A 155 9.69 21.37 -17.86
C PHE A 155 10.00 22.75 -17.27
N ASP A 156 9.48 23.82 -17.87
CA ASP A 156 9.70 25.19 -17.40
C ASP A 156 9.08 25.40 -16.00
N ASP A 157 7.91 24.82 -15.71
CA ASP A 157 7.31 24.81 -14.37
C ASP A 157 8.23 24.11 -13.34
N CYS A 158 8.83 22.98 -13.71
CA CYS A 158 9.80 22.28 -12.85
C CYS A 158 11.05 23.12 -12.62
N LEU A 159 11.56 23.80 -13.65
CA LEU A 159 12.72 24.67 -13.56
C LEU A 159 12.44 25.90 -12.68
N ASP A 160 11.28 26.56 -12.84
CA ASP A 160 10.88 27.70 -12.01
C ASP A 160 10.73 27.29 -10.53
N PHE A 161 10.09 26.14 -10.28
CA PHE A 161 10.05 25.57 -8.94
C PHE A 161 11.45 25.31 -8.38
N CYS A 162 12.37 24.74 -9.17
CA CYS A 162 13.74 24.53 -8.73
C CYS A 162 14.45 25.86 -8.44
N ALA A 163 14.25 26.88 -9.27
CA ALA A 163 14.89 28.17 -9.16
C ALA A 163 14.39 28.99 -7.96
N THR A 164 13.07 29.14 -7.80
CA THR A 164 12.48 30.09 -6.85
C THR A 164 11.50 29.48 -5.86
N GLY A 165 11.18 28.19 -6.03
CA GLY A 165 10.12 27.52 -5.29
C GLY A 165 8.73 27.74 -5.89
N GLY A 166 8.60 28.41 -7.04
CA GLY A 166 7.32 28.73 -7.67
C GLY A 166 6.67 30.01 -7.14
N TYR A 167 5.50 30.36 -7.67
CA TYR A 167 4.84 31.65 -7.44
C TYR A 167 4.64 31.99 -5.95
N ALA A 168 4.09 31.08 -5.14
CA ALA A 168 3.90 31.32 -3.71
C ALA A 168 5.22 31.47 -2.91
N LEU A 169 6.26 30.73 -3.29
CA LEU A 169 7.49 30.64 -2.50
C LEU A 169 8.57 31.63 -2.94
N ARG A 170 8.45 32.23 -4.14
CA ARG A 170 9.43 33.19 -4.69
C ARG A 170 9.69 34.42 -3.82
N ARG A 171 8.82 34.73 -2.85
CA ARG A 171 8.99 35.86 -1.93
C ARG A 171 9.98 35.57 -0.80
N TYR A 172 10.31 34.30 -0.57
CA TYR A 172 11.20 33.88 0.50
C TYR A 172 12.55 33.45 -0.09
N GLU A 173 13.62 34.18 0.24
CA GLU A 173 14.96 33.90 -0.31
C GLU A 173 15.45 32.48 -0.04
N GLN A 174 15.00 31.85 1.05
CA GLN A 174 15.38 30.48 1.41
C GLN A 174 14.98 29.43 0.35
N TRP A 175 14.00 29.73 -0.51
CA TRP A 175 13.54 28.83 -1.58
C TRP A 175 14.19 29.13 -2.93
N HIS A 176 15.05 30.14 -3.00
CA HIS A 176 15.78 30.47 -4.22
C HIS A 176 17.03 29.59 -4.33
N ARG A 177 16.93 28.45 -5.02
CA ARG A 177 18.02 27.46 -5.09
C ARG A 177 18.87 27.62 -6.35
N LEU A 178 18.29 28.08 -7.45
CA LEU A 178 19.02 28.35 -8.70
C LEU A 178 19.03 29.85 -9.01
N LYS A 179 20.07 30.30 -9.68
CA LYS A 179 20.18 31.64 -10.25
C LYS A 179 20.39 31.52 -11.77
N ASP A 180 19.68 32.36 -12.50
CA ASP A 180 19.91 32.56 -13.93
C ASP A 180 21.19 33.36 -14.16
N MET A 181 21.92 32.99 -15.19
CA MET A 181 23.17 33.60 -15.62
C MET A 181 22.93 34.41 -16.89
N ARG A 182 23.83 35.35 -17.22
CA ARG A 182 23.63 36.25 -18.37
C ARG A 182 23.57 35.52 -19.72
N ASP A 183 24.07 34.29 -19.78
CA ASP A 183 24.07 33.42 -20.96
C ASP A 183 22.83 32.51 -21.04
N GLY A 184 21.87 32.66 -20.11
CA GLY A 184 20.64 31.85 -20.04
C GLY A 184 20.83 30.49 -19.38
N THR A 185 22.01 30.21 -18.79
CA THR A 185 22.25 29.01 -18.00
C THR A 185 21.84 29.21 -16.54
N TYR A 186 21.48 28.13 -15.85
CA TYR A 186 21.15 28.16 -14.42
C TYR A 186 22.26 27.49 -13.61
N THR A 187 22.58 28.05 -12.45
CA THR A 187 23.53 27.45 -11.50
C THR A 187 22.99 27.54 -10.08
N LEU A 188 23.55 26.77 -9.14
CA LEU A 188 23.18 26.90 -7.73
C LEU A 188 23.43 28.33 -7.23
N ARG A 189 22.45 28.89 -6.53
CA ARG A 189 22.58 30.22 -5.90
C ARG A 189 23.67 30.20 -4.83
N ASP A 190 23.69 29.16 -3.99
CA ASP A 190 24.73 28.88 -3.01
C ASP A 190 25.34 27.48 -3.24
N PRO A 191 26.60 27.38 -3.71
CA PRO A 191 27.28 26.11 -3.93
C PRO A 191 27.38 25.20 -2.69
N ARG A 192 27.31 25.76 -1.47
CA ARG A 192 27.37 24.97 -0.23
C ARG A 192 26.16 24.05 -0.04
N THR A 193 25.04 24.36 -0.70
CA THR A 193 23.82 23.56 -0.66
C THR A 193 23.97 22.23 -1.41
N ALA A 194 24.98 22.07 -2.28
CA ALA A 194 25.19 20.87 -3.08
C ALA A 194 25.32 19.60 -2.23
N SER A 195 26.05 19.66 -1.10
CA SER A 195 26.17 18.51 -0.19
C SER A 195 24.82 18.11 0.40
N ARG A 196 23.98 19.10 0.73
CA ARG A 196 22.67 18.89 1.36
C ARG A 196 21.66 18.31 0.36
N ILE A 197 21.66 18.81 -0.87
CA ILE A 197 20.86 18.26 -1.98
C ILE A 197 21.24 16.80 -2.22
N ARG A 198 22.54 16.49 -2.35
CA ARG A 198 23.01 15.11 -2.56
C ARG A 198 22.65 14.15 -1.42
N MET A 199 22.67 14.60 -0.17
CA MET A 199 22.26 13.78 0.99
C MET A 199 20.77 13.42 1.01
N ASN A 200 19.94 14.13 0.24
CA ASN A 200 18.50 13.91 0.14
C ASN A 200 18.10 13.36 -1.24
N ALA A 201 19.07 12.99 -2.08
CA ALA A 201 18.81 12.37 -3.38
C ALA A 201 18.21 10.96 -3.21
N GLY A 202 17.23 10.63 -4.02
CA GLY A 202 16.53 9.35 -3.98
C GLY A 202 15.03 9.49 -4.14
N THR A 203 14.42 8.46 -4.70
CA THR A 203 12.97 8.38 -4.96
C THR A 203 12.26 7.41 -4.02
N ILE A 204 12.99 6.47 -3.41
CA ILE A 204 12.45 5.53 -2.45
C ILE A 204 12.08 6.28 -1.17
N GLN A 205 10.78 6.39 -0.91
CA GLN A 205 10.27 6.84 0.37
C GLN A 205 10.25 5.63 1.30
N ASP A 206 11.28 5.49 2.13
CA ASP A 206 11.28 4.47 3.18
C ASP A 206 10.09 4.71 4.13
N THR A 207 9.48 3.60 4.58
CA THR A 207 8.60 3.66 5.73
C THR A 207 9.45 4.07 6.93
N ASP A 208 9.13 5.19 7.57
CA ASP A 208 9.90 5.65 8.72
C ASP A 208 9.84 4.56 9.82
N THR A 209 10.99 4.07 10.25
CA THR A 209 11.12 3.08 11.31
C THR A 209 11.57 3.74 12.61
N LEU A 210 11.09 3.21 13.73
CA LEU A 210 11.48 3.61 15.07
C LEU A 210 12.23 2.46 15.74
N LYS A 211 13.35 2.80 16.40
CA LYS A 211 14.15 1.82 17.14
C LYS A 211 13.39 1.35 18.37
N VAL A 212 13.39 0.05 18.64
CA VAL A 212 12.80 -0.53 19.83
C VAL A 212 13.88 -0.89 20.84
N ARG A 213 13.73 -0.44 22.08
CA ARG A 213 14.70 -0.70 23.17
C ARG A 213 13.99 -1.07 24.47
N MET A 214 14.65 -1.91 25.26
CA MET A 214 14.20 -2.20 26.63
C MET A 214 14.22 -0.93 27.51
N GLN A 215 13.18 -0.71 28.29
CA GLN A 215 13.12 0.38 29.26
C GLN A 215 14.05 0.07 30.45
N ARG A 216 15.13 0.85 30.60
CA ARG A 216 16.06 0.83 31.74
C ARG A 216 16.64 2.23 31.97
N ARG A 217 17.03 2.55 33.22
CA ARG A 217 17.61 3.85 33.63
C ARG A 217 18.85 4.33 32.84
N ARG A 218 19.49 3.48 32.02
CA ARG A 218 20.69 3.82 31.21
C ARG A 218 20.57 3.41 29.73
N GLY A 219 19.35 3.32 29.20
CA GLY A 219 19.11 2.86 27.83
C GLY A 219 19.27 1.34 27.73
N GLY A 220 18.17 0.61 27.58
CA GLY A 220 18.23 -0.85 27.50
C GLY A 220 18.69 -1.37 26.15
N ALA A 221 18.86 -2.70 26.10
CA ALA A 221 19.31 -3.41 24.91
C ALA A 221 18.42 -3.10 23.69
N PRO A 222 19.00 -2.87 22.50
CA PRO A 222 18.24 -2.76 21.27
C PRO A 222 17.61 -4.11 20.92
N LEU A 223 16.36 -4.07 20.48
CA LEU A 223 15.59 -5.27 20.10
C LEU A 223 15.28 -5.33 18.60
N GLY A 224 15.36 -4.20 17.90
CA GLY A 224 15.08 -4.09 16.47
C GLY A 224 14.44 -2.75 16.13
N GLU A 225 13.70 -2.70 15.04
CA GLU A 225 12.96 -1.54 14.57
C GLU A 225 11.52 -1.93 14.18
N VAL A 226 10.57 -1.01 14.34
CA VAL A 226 9.17 -1.15 13.90
C VAL A 226 8.77 0.04 13.05
N GLU A 227 7.79 -0.11 12.16
CA GLU A 227 7.26 1.02 11.40
C GLU A 227 6.61 2.06 12.33
N GLU A 228 6.84 3.35 12.06
CA GLU A 228 6.27 4.47 12.80
C GLU A 228 4.74 4.43 12.76
N ALA A 229 4.15 4.04 11.64
CA ALA A 229 2.71 3.86 11.50
C ALA A 229 2.17 2.79 12.47
N PHE A 230 2.88 1.68 12.63
CA PHE A 230 2.52 0.66 13.63
C PHE A 230 2.68 1.20 15.04
N ALA A 231 3.80 1.86 15.35
CA ALA A 231 4.05 2.44 16.66
C ALA A 231 3.00 3.50 17.05
N ALA A 232 2.49 4.27 16.09
CA ALA A 232 1.42 5.24 16.30
C ALA A 232 0.07 4.61 16.69
N THR A 233 -0.15 3.32 16.40
CA THR A 233 -1.35 2.57 16.83
C THR A 233 -1.22 1.98 18.24
N LEU A 234 -0.04 2.09 18.87
CA LEU A 234 0.22 1.54 20.19
C LEU A 234 -0.17 2.54 21.28
N THR A 235 -0.90 2.04 22.27
CA THR A 235 -1.19 2.73 23.53
C THR A 235 -0.36 2.10 24.64
N PRO A 236 0.18 2.87 25.60
CA PRO A 236 0.93 2.31 26.73
C PRO A 236 0.19 1.14 27.38
N GLY A 237 0.88 0.01 27.51
CA GLY A 237 0.34 -1.27 27.97
C GLY A 237 -0.06 -2.27 26.88
N ASP A 238 -0.08 -1.86 25.61
CA ASP A 238 -0.21 -2.79 24.48
C ASP A 238 1.01 -3.70 24.37
N THR A 239 0.81 -4.91 23.87
CA THR A 239 1.88 -5.90 23.65
C THR A 239 2.09 -6.16 22.17
N PHE A 240 3.32 -6.45 21.75
CA PHE A 240 3.63 -6.83 20.36
C PHE A 240 4.86 -7.73 20.28
N LEU A 241 5.03 -8.44 19.15
CA LEU A 241 6.16 -9.34 18.92
C LEU A 241 7.31 -8.60 18.20
N ILE A 242 8.53 -8.69 18.73
CA ILE A 242 9.75 -8.21 18.06
C ILE A 242 10.95 -9.09 18.41
N GLY A 243 11.77 -9.44 17.43
CA GLY A 243 12.97 -10.28 17.64
C GLY A 243 12.65 -11.63 18.30
N GLY A 244 11.46 -12.19 18.03
CA GLY A 244 10.99 -13.44 18.64
C GLY A 244 10.53 -13.32 20.10
N GLN A 245 10.43 -12.12 20.66
CA GLN A 245 9.99 -11.87 22.04
C GLN A 245 8.72 -11.03 22.05
N VAL A 246 7.77 -11.37 22.94
CA VAL A 246 6.62 -10.52 23.20
C VAL A 246 6.99 -9.45 24.22
N VAL A 247 6.78 -8.20 23.86
CA VAL A 247 7.14 -7.03 24.66
C VAL A 247 5.92 -6.14 24.89
N ARG A 248 5.90 -5.41 26.01
CA ARG A 248 4.87 -4.42 26.34
C ARG A 248 5.38 -3.02 26.02
N PHE A 249 4.61 -2.25 25.25
CA PHE A 249 4.86 -0.84 24.96
C PHE A 249 4.67 0.02 26.21
N GLU A 250 5.68 0.76 26.61
CA GLU A 250 5.61 1.67 27.76
C GLU A 250 5.49 3.14 27.32
N GLY A 251 6.14 3.49 26.20
CA GLY A 251 6.03 4.83 25.62
C GLY A 251 7.00 5.07 24.49
N LEU A 252 6.84 6.23 23.85
CA LEU A 252 7.75 6.73 22.81
C LEU A 252 8.56 7.89 23.38
N ARG A 253 9.89 7.76 23.36
CA ARG A 253 10.81 8.84 23.76
C ARG A 253 11.76 9.14 22.62
N GLU A 254 11.73 10.39 22.14
CA GLU A 254 12.46 10.84 20.94
C GLU A 254 12.04 10.03 19.69
N LEU A 255 12.89 9.10 19.25
CA LEU A 255 12.68 8.19 18.12
C LEU A 255 12.83 6.72 18.54
N VAL A 256 12.68 6.46 19.84
CA VAL A 256 12.83 5.14 20.45
C VAL A 256 11.54 4.71 21.12
N VAL A 257 11.03 3.56 20.69
CA VAL A 257 9.93 2.83 21.32
C VAL A 257 10.50 2.09 22.53
N GLU A 258 10.12 2.51 23.73
CA GLU A 258 10.54 1.87 24.98
C GLU A 258 9.58 0.75 25.35
N VAL A 259 10.13 -0.43 25.66
CA VAL A 259 9.35 -1.63 25.97
C VAL A 259 9.82 -2.36 27.23
N SER A 260 8.91 -3.12 27.85
CA SER A 260 9.22 -4.01 28.98
C SER A 260 8.87 -5.48 28.66
N LYS A 261 9.37 -6.41 29.48
CA LYS A 261 9.10 -7.87 29.33
C LYS A 261 7.73 -8.30 29.88
N ARG A 262 6.97 -7.40 30.51
CA ARG A 262 5.70 -7.75 31.16
C ARG A 262 4.55 -7.75 30.16
N ALA A 263 4.57 -8.73 29.27
CA ALA A 263 3.53 -8.92 28.27
C ALA A 263 2.37 -9.77 28.85
N ASN A 264 1.32 -9.09 29.31
CA ASN A 264 0.17 -9.73 29.94
C ASN A 264 -1.09 -9.70 29.04
N LYS A 265 -0.94 -9.22 27.80
CA LYS A 265 -1.99 -9.11 26.80
C LYS A 265 -1.59 -9.90 25.56
N GLU A 266 -2.59 -10.25 24.75
CA GLU A 266 -2.34 -10.86 23.44
C GLU A 266 -1.54 -9.88 22.56
N PRO A 267 -0.44 -10.32 21.93
CA PRO A 267 0.41 -9.43 21.15
C PRO A 267 -0.30 -8.94 19.88
N LYS A 268 -0.37 -7.63 19.71
CA LYS A 268 -0.58 -7.01 18.40
C LYS A 268 0.53 -7.48 17.47
N ILE A 269 0.14 -7.99 16.32
CA ILE A 269 1.10 -8.34 15.27
C ILE A 269 1.52 -7.03 14.62
N ALA A 270 2.83 -6.76 14.60
CA ALA A 270 3.39 -5.68 13.81
C ALA A 270 3.07 -5.95 12.33
N VAL A 271 2.07 -5.25 11.81
CA VAL A 271 1.77 -5.29 10.38
C VAL A 271 2.75 -4.34 9.73
N PHE A 272 3.78 -4.91 9.13
CA PHE A 272 4.66 -4.17 8.24
C PHE A 272 3.88 -3.90 6.96
N GLY A 273 3.62 -2.62 6.67
CA GLY A 273 2.96 -2.12 5.49
C GLY A 273 3.84 -2.16 4.24
N GLY A 274 5.00 -2.85 4.30
CA GLY A 274 5.85 -3.13 3.14
C GLY A 274 4.98 -3.51 1.95
N THR A 275 5.30 -2.92 0.79
CA THR A 275 4.54 -2.95 -0.48
C THR A 275 3.72 -4.23 -0.63
N LYS A 276 2.49 -4.22 -0.12
CA LYS A 276 1.52 -5.29 -0.38
C LYS A 276 1.09 -5.11 -1.82
N PHE A 277 1.76 -5.84 -2.71
CA PHE A 277 1.43 -5.84 -4.12
C PHE A 277 0.00 -6.35 -4.28
N ALA A 278 -0.84 -5.54 -4.91
CA ALA A 278 -2.13 -6.00 -5.36
C ALA A 278 -1.91 -7.05 -6.46
N THR A 279 -2.85 -8.01 -6.53
CA THR A 279 -2.93 -8.93 -7.66
C THR A 279 -2.98 -8.14 -8.98
N SER A 280 -2.21 -8.56 -9.99
CA SER A 280 -2.20 -7.88 -11.29
C SER A 280 -3.58 -7.96 -11.93
N THR A 281 -3.97 -6.93 -12.69
CA THR A 281 -5.26 -6.92 -13.39
C THR A 281 -5.38 -8.11 -14.34
N GLN A 282 -4.28 -8.48 -14.99
CA GLN A 282 -4.23 -9.63 -15.89
C GLN A 282 -4.45 -10.97 -15.17
N LEU A 283 -3.88 -11.14 -13.98
CA LEU A 283 -4.12 -12.35 -13.18
C LEU A 283 -5.58 -12.40 -12.66
N SER A 284 -6.14 -11.27 -12.23
CA SER A 284 -7.56 -11.15 -11.89
C SER A 284 -8.47 -11.53 -13.07
N GLU A 285 -8.18 -11.04 -14.27
CA GLU A 285 -8.92 -11.36 -15.50
C GLU A 285 -8.84 -12.86 -15.83
N ARG A 286 -7.69 -13.51 -15.62
CA ARG A 286 -7.54 -14.97 -15.80
C ARG A 286 -8.39 -15.77 -14.81
N ILE A 287 -8.50 -15.32 -13.55
CA ILE A 287 -9.39 -15.95 -12.57
C ILE A 287 -10.85 -15.84 -13.02
N LEU A 288 -11.29 -14.65 -13.44
CA LEU A 288 -12.66 -14.44 -13.94
C LEU A 288 -12.94 -15.29 -15.18
N HIS A 289 -11.97 -15.38 -16.11
CA HIS A 289 -12.09 -16.22 -17.30
C HIS A 289 -12.26 -17.72 -16.95
N LYS A 290 -11.56 -18.21 -15.92
CA LYS A 290 -11.77 -19.58 -15.42
C LYS A 290 -13.18 -19.78 -14.86
N PHE A 291 -13.72 -18.80 -14.14
CA PHE A 291 -15.11 -18.87 -13.65
C PHE A 291 -16.13 -18.89 -14.78
N GLU A 292 -15.93 -18.10 -15.82
CA GLU A 292 -16.82 -18.03 -16.98
C GLU A 292 -16.79 -19.31 -17.83
N THR A 293 -15.60 -19.86 -18.07
CA THR A 293 -15.42 -21.07 -18.88
C THR A 293 -15.72 -22.35 -18.13
N GLY A 294 -15.67 -22.33 -16.79
CA GLY A 294 -15.73 -23.52 -15.96
C GLY A 294 -14.48 -24.41 -16.08
N ASP A 295 -13.37 -23.88 -16.63
CA ASP A 295 -12.12 -24.62 -16.76
C ASP A 295 -11.35 -24.68 -15.44
N PHE A 296 -11.70 -25.69 -14.63
CA PHE A 296 -11.11 -25.96 -13.32
C PHE A 296 -10.07 -27.08 -13.35
N ARG A 297 -9.52 -27.42 -14.53
CA ARG A 297 -8.42 -28.39 -14.63
C ARG A 297 -7.22 -27.94 -13.78
N GLY A 298 -6.62 -28.89 -13.08
CA GLY A 298 -5.49 -28.64 -12.18
C GLY A 298 -5.88 -28.17 -10.77
N LEU A 299 -7.16 -27.84 -10.53
CA LEU A 299 -7.62 -27.54 -9.18
C LEU A 299 -7.87 -28.84 -8.38
N PRO A 300 -7.55 -28.89 -7.08
CA PRO A 300 -7.91 -30.01 -6.22
C PRO A 300 -9.43 -30.15 -6.07
N ASP A 301 -9.92 -31.38 -5.86
CA ASP A 301 -11.36 -31.70 -5.74
C ASP A 301 -12.08 -30.81 -4.72
N TYR A 302 -11.49 -30.61 -3.53
CA TYR A 302 -12.08 -29.76 -2.50
C TYR A 302 -12.23 -28.29 -2.90
N THR A 303 -11.46 -27.81 -3.90
CA THR A 303 -11.58 -26.46 -4.46
C THR A 303 -12.71 -26.42 -5.48
N THR A 304 -12.83 -27.46 -6.31
CA THR A 304 -13.95 -27.64 -7.24
C THR A 304 -15.27 -27.76 -6.49
N ASP A 305 -15.34 -28.57 -5.43
CA ASP A 305 -16.51 -28.69 -4.56
C ASP A 305 -16.91 -27.34 -3.93
N TRP A 306 -15.92 -26.53 -3.54
CA TRP A 306 -16.15 -25.19 -3.01
C TRP A 306 -16.74 -24.24 -4.07
N LEU A 307 -16.31 -24.35 -5.32
CA LEU A 307 -16.85 -23.59 -6.46
C LEU A 307 -18.28 -24.04 -6.80
N GLU A 308 -18.56 -25.35 -6.78
CA GLU A 308 -19.91 -25.88 -7.02
C GLU A 308 -20.89 -25.49 -5.90
N LEU A 309 -20.43 -25.49 -4.65
CA LEU A 309 -21.23 -25.00 -3.53
C LEU A 309 -21.56 -23.51 -3.70
N GLN A 310 -20.61 -22.69 -4.18
CA GLN A 310 -20.87 -21.28 -4.49
C GLN A 310 -21.93 -21.12 -5.59
N LYS A 311 -21.87 -21.92 -6.67
CA LYS A 311 -22.88 -21.91 -7.74
C LYS A 311 -24.27 -22.33 -7.25
N THR A 312 -24.32 -23.24 -6.29
CA THR A 312 -25.59 -23.72 -5.72
C THR A 312 -26.25 -22.64 -4.85
N MET A 313 -25.45 -21.88 -4.09
CA MET A 313 -25.95 -20.87 -3.17
C MET A 313 -26.14 -19.49 -3.82
N SER A 314 -25.35 -19.15 -4.82
CA SER A 314 -25.24 -17.82 -5.41
C SER A 314 -24.84 -17.95 -6.88
N VAL A 315 -23.87 -17.17 -7.37
CA VAL A 315 -23.24 -17.33 -8.68
C VAL A 315 -21.73 -17.16 -8.56
N LEU A 316 -20.98 -17.60 -9.57
CA LEU A 316 -19.57 -17.22 -9.70
C LEU A 316 -19.46 -15.79 -10.28
N PRO A 317 -18.49 -14.99 -9.81
CA PRO A 317 -18.15 -13.71 -10.43
C PRO A 317 -17.79 -13.88 -11.91
N GLN A 318 -18.21 -12.93 -12.75
CA GLN A 318 -17.92 -12.91 -14.19
C GLN A 318 -17.19 -11.62 -14.56
N ARG A 319 -16.62 -11.56 -15.76
CA ARG A 319 -15.86 -10.42 -16.26
C ARG A 319 -16.73 -9.19 -16.48
N GLN A 320 -17.93 -9.37 -17.03
CA GLN A 320 -18.83 -8.29 -17.44
C GLN A 320 -19.92 -7.97 -16.41
N THR A 321 -19.92 -8.61 -15.26
CA THR A 321 -20.90 -8.35 -14.20
C THR A 321 -20.21 -8.18 -12.85
N LEU A 322 -20.83 -7.40 -11.97
CA LEU A 322 -20.36 -7.26 -10.58
C LEU A 322 -21.27 -8.07 -9.67
N LEU A 323 -20.72 -9.12 -9.06
CA LEU A 323 -21.44 -9.91 -8.06
C LEU A 323 -21.45 -9.17 -6.72
N ILE A 324 -22.64 -8.98 -6.18
CA ILE A 324 -22.87 -8.44 -4.85
C ILE A 324 -23.74 -9.40 -4.06
N GLU A 325 -23.27 -9.79 -2.89
CA GLU A 325 -24.02 -10.63 -1.96
C GLU A 325 -24.41 -9.84 -0.72
N THR A 326 -25.65 -9.97 -0.27
CA THR A 326 -26.09 -9.44 1.04
C THR A 326 -26.66 -10.55 1.89
N PHE A 327 -26.38 -10.53 3.20
CA PHE A 327 -26.90 -11.55 4.12
C PHE A 327 -26.90 -11.05 5.58
N PRO A 328 -27.85 -11.51 6.40
CA PRO A 328 -27.81 -11.31 7.84
C PRO A 328 -26.82 -12.28 8.50
N ARG A 329 -26.22 -11.87 9.62
CA ARG A 329 -25.45 -12.77 10.49
C ARG A 329 -25.42 -12.19 11.91
N HIS A 330 -26.00 -12.93 12.86
CA HIS A 330 -26.30 -12.45 14.22
C HIS A 330 -27.16 -11.17 14.16
N ASP A 331 -26.73 -10.11 14.84
CA ASP A 331 -27.37 -8.80 14.97
C ASP A 331 -26.94 -7.81 13.86
N ARG A 332 -26.28 -8.28 12.79
CA ARG A 332 -25.69 -7.42 11.76
C ARG A 332 -26.07 -7.85 10.35
N HIS A 333 -26.03 -6.88 9.45
CA HIS A 333 -26.17 -7.08 8.02
C HIS A 333 -24.83 -6.90 7.31
N HIS A 334 -24.62 -7.72 6.29
CA HIS A 334 -23.38 -7.77 5.53
C HIS A 334 -23.63 -7.52 4.05
N LEU A 335 -22.68 -6.83 3.42
CA LEU A 335 -22.62 -6.56 1.99
C LEU A 335 -21.23 -6.97 1.49
N CYS A 336 -21.17 -7.89 0.53
CA CYS A 336 -19.93 -8.37 -0.06
C CYS A 336 -19.89 -8.05 -1.55
N VAL A 337 -18.90 -7.26 -1.98
CA VAL A 337 -18.71 -6.82 -3.38
C VAL A 337 -17.50 -7.54 -3.98
N PHE A 338 -17.73 -8.41 -4.97
CA PHE A 338 -16.69 -9.22 -5.61
C PHE A 338 -16.17 -8.55 -6.90
N GLY A 339 -15.23 -7.63 -6.76
CA GLY A 339 -14.76 -6.79 -7.87
C GLY A 339 -13.47 -7.22 -8.58
N PHE A 340 -12.62 -8.05 -7.95
CA PHE A 340 -11.33 -8.50 -8.51
C PHE A 340 -10.38 -7.37 -8.94
N ALA A 341 -10.53 -6.18 -8.35
CA ALA A 341 -9.73 -4.99 -8.68
C ALA A 341 -8.37 -4.94 -7.95
N GLY A 342 -8.06 -5.90 -7.08
CA GLY A 342 -6.86 -5.87 -6.25
C GLY A 342 -7.07 -5.12 -4.92
N ARG A 343 -6.21 -5.41 -3.94
CA ARG A 343 -6.46 -5.03 -2.54
C ARG A 343 -6.62 -3.53 -2.32
N ASN A 344 -5.77 -2.70 -2.94
CA ASN A 344 -5.82 -1.25 -2.77
C ASN A 344 -7.12 -0.65 -3.34
N ALA A 345 -7.52 -1.07 -4.54
CA ALA A 345 -8.77 -0.68 -5.16
C ALA A 345 -9.98 -1.10 -4.30
N GLN A 346 -9.98 -2.35 -3.82
CA GLN A 346 -11.05 -2.84 -2.94
C GLN A 346 -11.11 -2.07 -1.62
N GLN A 347 -9.97 -1.75 -1.02
CA GLN A 347 -9.93 -0.97 0.21
C GLN A 347 -10.46 0.45 -0.01
N THR A 348 -10.09 1.11 -1.12
CA THR A 348 -10.68 2.38 -1.52
C THR A 348 -12.20 2.26 -1.72
N LEU A 349 -12.66 1.22 -2.41
CA LEU A 349 -14.09 0.96 -2.60
C LEU A 349 -14.82 0.84 -1.26
N GLY A 350 -14.24 0.13 -0.29
CA GLY A 350 -14.80 0.03 1.07
C GLY A 350 -14.92 1.38 1.78
N LEU A 351 -13.95 2.28 1.62
CA LEU A 351 -14.02 3.65 2.17
C LEU A 351 -15.15 4.46 1.53
N LEU A 352 -15.27 4.40 0.20
CA LEU A 352 -16.28 5.16 -0.54
C LEU A 352 -17.69 4.65 -0.24
N LEU A 353 -17.88 3.33 -0.26
CA LEU A 353 -19.17 2.71 0.01
C LEU A 353 -19.62 2.94 1.45
N THR A 354 -18.72 2.82 2.43
CA THR A 354 -19.10 3.06 3.83
C THR A 354 -19.42 4.52 4.11
N LYS A 355 -18.69 5.46 3.52
CA LYS A 355 -19.05 6.89 3.60
C LYS A 355 -20.44 7.14 3.02
N ARG A 356 -20.73 6.56 1.86
CA ARG A 356 -22.03 6.70 1.21
C ARG A 356 -23.16 6.04 2.00
N MET A 357 -22.89 4.88 2.60
CA MET A 357 -23.84 4.22 3.49
C MET A 357 -24.16 5.09 4.71
N GLU A 358 -23.21 5.86 5.25
CA GLU A 358 -23.50 6.86 6.30
C GLU A 358 -24.41 7.99 5.77
N GLU A 359 -24.14 8.50 4.57
CA GLU A 359 -24.97 9.54 3.93
C GLU A 359 -26.41 9.07 3.63
N GLU A 360 -26.58 7.77 3.33
CA GLU A 360 -27.87 7.12 3.11
C GLU A 360 -28.50 6.54 4.41
N GLY A 361 -27.87 6.73 5.58
CA GLY A 361 -28.40 6.31 6.88
C GLY A 361 -28.41 4.79 7.11
N LEU A 362 -27.56 4.03 6.43
CA LEU A 362 -27.46 2.56 6.49
C LEU A 362 -26.54 2.03 7.62
N ALA A 363 -26.04 2.94 8.47
CA ALA A 363 -25.27 2.65 9.68
C ALA A 363 -24.18 1.55 9.53
N PRO A 364 -23.18 1.72 8.65
CA PRO A 364 -22.01 0.84 8.56
C PRO A 364 -21.15 0.91 9.83
N LEU A 365 -20.61 -0.24 10.24
CA LEU A 365 -19.71 -0.36 11.40
C LEU A 365 -18.26 -0.56 10.99
N GLY A 366 -18.02 -1.11 9.82
CA GLY A 366 -16.67 -1.38 9.33
C GLY A 366 -16.64 -2.20 8.05
N PHE A 367 -15.44 -2.36 7.52
CA PHE A 367 -15.21 -3.17 6.33
C PHE A 367 -13.84 -3.86 6.35
N VAL A 368 -13.67 -4.83 5.47
CA VAL A 368 -12.39 -5.50 5.19
C VAL A 368 -12.28 -5.80 3.70
N SER A 369 -11.06 -5.75 3.18
CA SER A 369 -10.81 -5.90 1.73
C SER A 369 -9.67 -6.88 1.48
N THR A 370 -9.87 -7.69 0.45
CA THR A 370 -8.89 -8.62 -0.14
C THR A 370 -8.58 -8.17 -1.57
N ASP A 371 -7.78 -8.93 -2.31
CA ASP A 371 -7.59 -8.70 -3.75
C ASP A 371 -8.88 -8.86 -4.57
N TYR A 372 -9.80 -9.71 -4.08
CA TYR A 372 -10.96 -10.13 -4.85
C TYR A 372 -12.23 -9.37 -4.46
N ALA A 373 -12.38 -9.04 -3.18
CA ALA A 373 -13.64 -8.55 -2.64
C ALA A 373 -13.50 -7.59 -1.46
N THR A 374 -14.57 -6.81 -1.25
CA THR A 374 -14.79 -5.97 -0.08
C THR A 374 -16.02 -6.43 0.67
N LEU A 375 -15.87 -6.71 1.97
CA LEU A 375 -16.96 -7.05 2.89
C LEU A 375 -17.21 -5.89 3.84
N ILE A 376 -18.43 -5.37 3.85
CA ILE A 376 -18.92 -4.33 4.77
C ILE A 376 -19.93 -4.97 5.73
N TRP A 377 -19.91 -4.56 7.00
CA TRP A 377 -20.94 -4.91 7.98
C TRP A 377 -21.53 -3.66 8.65
N GLY A 378 -22.82 -3.70 8.95
CA GLY A 378 -23.57 -2.60 9.55
C GLY A 378 -24.80 -3.07 10.31
N LEU A 379 -25.55 -2.10 10.84
CA LEU A 379 -26.77 -2.34 11.60
C LEU A 379 -28.00 -2.54 10.71
N ASP A 380 -28.05 -1.91 9.54
CA ASP A 380 -29.22 -1.94 8.67
C ASP A 380 -28.94 -2.73 7.37
N PRO A 381 -29.96 -3.41 6.82
CA PRO A 381 -29.81 -4.16 5.58
C PRO A 381 -29.70 -3.25 4.36
N VAL A 382 -28.69 -3.50 3.52
CA VAL A 382 -28.61 -2.92 2.18
C VAL A 382 -29.54 -3.73 1.26
N ARG A 383 -30.67 -3.14 0.86
CA ARG A 383 -31.67 -3.81 0.01
C ARG A 383 -31.40 -3.65 -1.48
N ASP A 384 -30.92 -2.48 -1.89
CA ASP A 384 -30.55 -2.18 -3.27
C ASP A 384 -29.10 -1.69 -3.32
N PRO A 385 -28.12 -2.60 -3.46
CA PRO A 385 -26.72 -2.22 -3.48
C PRO A 385 -26.30 -1.50 -4.77
N ALA A 386 -27.13 -1.52 -5.82
CA ALA A 386 -26.80 -0.85 -7.08
C ALA A 386 -26.74 0.67 -6.92
N THR A 387 -27.58 1.24 -6.05
CA THR A 387 -27.57 2.67 -5.76
C THR A 387 -26.21 3.12 -5.24
N LEU A 388 -25.57 2.33 -4.39
CA LEU A 388 -24.28 2.63 -3.76
C LEU A 388 -23.13 2.70 -4.77
N LEU A 389 -23.27 2.04 -5.91
CA LEU A 389 -22.24 1.91 -6.95
C LEU A 389 -22.44 2.83 -8.16
N ASP A 390 -23.31 3.83 -8.04
CA ASP A 390 -23.42 4.87 -9.05
C ASP A 390 -22.05 5.52 -9.32
N HIS A 391 -21.62 5.50 -10.58
CA HIS A 391 -20.27 5.88 -10.99
C HIS A 391 -19.96 7.34 -10.65
N GLN A 392 -20.87 8.27 -10.96
CA GLN A 392 -20.67 9.70 -10.74
C GLN A 392 -20.60 10.03 -9.25
N LYS A 393 -21.46 9.40 -8.44
CA LYS A 393 -21.44 9.59 -6.98
C LYS A 393 -20.21 8.98 -6.33
N LEU A 394 -19.70 7.84 -6.81
CA LEU A 394 -18.44 7.29 -6.32
C LEU A 394 -17.25 8.17 -6.67
N GLU A 395 -17.22 8.74 -7.87
CA GLU A 395 -16.19 9.67 -8.30
C GLU A 395 -16.22 10.98 -7.49
N GLY A 396 -17.39 11.60 -7.33
CA GLY A 396 -17.54 12.79 -6.47
C GLY A 396 -17.26 12.49 -4.99
N GLY A 397 -17.67 11.31 -4.50
CA GLY A 397 -17.34 10.84 -3.15
C GLY A 397 -15.83 10.67 -2.95
N PHE A 398 -15.14 10.19 -3.98
CA PHE A 398 -13.69 10.04 -4.02
C PHE A 398 -12.97 11.38 -4.04
N GLU A 399 -13.38 12.32 -4.88
CA GLU A 399 -12.82 13.68 -4.89
C GLU A 399 -12.99 14.37 -3.53
N ASN A 400 -14.17 14.26 -2.91
CA ASN A 400 -14.42 14.78 -1.57
C ASN A 400 -13.56 14.10 -0.49
N TRP A 401 -13.31 12.80 -0.64
CA TRP A 401 -12.45 12.06 0.28
C TRP A 401 -10.97 12.42 0.09
N LEU A 402 -10.51 12.61 -1.16
CA LEU A 402 -9.18 13.13 -1.48
C LEU A 402 -8.99 14.56 -0.96
N ALA A 403 -9.99 15.42 -1.11
CA ALA A 403 -10.01 16.75 -0.51
C ALA A 403 -9.91 16.70 1.03
N GLY A 404 -10.19 15.55 1.63
CA GLY A 404 -9.83 15.25 3.01
C GLY A 404 -8.32 15.35 3.22
N ASN A 405 -7.92 16.28 4.10
CA ASN A 405 -6.52 16.70 4.26
C ASN A 405 -5.49 15.58 4.51
N ALA A 406 -5.87 14.42 5.07
CA ALA A 406 -4.88 13.42 5.53
C ALA A 406 -4.12 12.71 4.40
N VAL A 407 -4.79 12.34 3.30
CA VAL A 407 -4.20 11.57 2.19
C VAL A 407 -3.37 12.50 1.31
N MET A 408 -3.93 13.66 0.99
CA MET A 408 -3.23 14.69 0.23
C MET A 408 -2.01 15.24 0.98
N LYS A 409 -2.08 15.47 2.29
CA LYS A 409 -0.89 15.86 3.09
C LYS A 409 0.19 14.79 3.07
N ARG A 410 -0.19 13.50 3.10
CA ARG A 410 0.76 12.39 3.00
C ARG A 410 1.43 12.35 1.62
N SER A 411 0.64 12.44 0.54
CA SER A 411 1.16 12.45 -0.83
C SER A 411 2.06 13.66 -1.07
N PHE A 412 1.61 14.85 -0.65
CA PHE A 412 2.39 16.09 -0.73
C PHE A 412 3.71 15.97 0.01
N ARG A 413 3.75 15.35 1.19
CA ARG A 413 5.00 15.16 1.93
C ARG A 413 6.01 14.32 1.15
N ALA A 414 5.55 13.24 0.51
CA ALA A 414 6.41 12.40 -0.33
C ALA A 414 6.97 13.20 -1.51
N VAL A 415 6.08 13.84 -2.27
CA VAL A 415 6.41 14.70 -3.42
C VAL A 415 7.36 15.83 -3.05
N ALA A 416 7.08 16.54 -1.96
CA ALA A 416 7.90 17.65 -1.46
C ALA A 416 9.27 17.18 -0.95
N THR A 417 9.36 15.95 -0.44
CA THR A 417 10.65 15.34 -0.08
C THR A 417 11.46 15.02 -1.34
N ILE A 418 10.87 14.34 -2.32
CA ILE A 418 11.54 13.95 -3.58
C ILE A 418 11.99 15.21 -4.34
N ALA A 419 11.11 16.19 -4.52
CA ALA A 419 11.40 17.44 -5.20
C ALA A 419 12.39 18.36 -4.43
N GLY A 420 12.87 17.95 -3.25
CA GLY A 420 13.87 18.69 -2.47
C GLY A 420 13.34 19.96 -1.80
N LEU A 421 12.02 20.10 -1.63
CA LEU A 421 11.42 21.17 -0.81
C LEU A 421 11.55 20.86 0.68
N ILE A 422 11.40 19.58 1.05
CA ILE A 422 11.55 19.10 2.44
C ILE A 422 12.82 18.27 2.54
N GLU A 423 13.76 18.76 3.34
CA GLU A 423 15.03 18.09 3.62
C GLU A 423 14.90 17.22 4.88
N ARG A 424 15.18 15.92 4.75
CA ARG A 424 15.15 14.94 5.85
C ARG A 424 16.53 14.76 6.51
N ASN A 425 17.58 14.77 5.69
CA ASN A 425 18.96 14.57 6.12
C ASN A 425 19.70 15.92 6.17
N LEU A 426 20.25 16.26 7.33
CA LEU A 426 21.13 17.40 7.54
C LEU A 426 22.50 16.89 8.04
N PRO A 427 23.60 17.64 7.82
CA PRO A 427 24.90 17.27 8.38
C PRO A 427 24.83 17.07 9.90
N GLY A 428 25.08 15.84 10.36
CA GLY A 428 25.08 15.47 11.79
C GLY A 428 23.70 15.34 12.45
N GLN A 429 22.59 15.60 11.73
CA GLN A 429 21.23 15.51 12.27
C GLN A 429 20.25 14.95 11.24
N ARG A 430 19.35 14.06 11.67
CA ARG A 430 18.20 13.62 10.87
C ARG A 430 16.93 14.15 11.52
N LYS A 431 16.08 14.84 10.77
CA LYS A 431 14.78 15.28 11.29
C LYS A 431 13.94 14.06 11.63
N SER A 432 13.23 14.09 12.75
CA SER A 432 12.25 13.04 13.07
C SER A 432 11.06 13.08 12.11
N GLY A 433 10.40 11.94 11.89
CA GLY A 433 9.18 11.85 11.06
C GLY A 433 8.12 12.86 11.50
N ARG A 434 7.95 13.08 12.81
CA ARG A 434 7.07 14.10 13.39
C ARG A 434 7.46 15.54 13.05
N GLN A 435 8.75 15.89 13.10
CA GLN A 435 9.22 17.24 12.73
C GLN A 435 9.05 17.51 11.24
N ALA A 436 9.38 16.53 10.39
CA ALA A 436 9.16 16.62 8.94
C ALA A 436 7.67 16.72 8.60
N THR A 437 6.82 15.97 9.31
CA THR A 437 5.35 15.98 9.16
C THR A 437 4.77 17.36 9.49
N PHE A 438 5.11 17.93 10.63
CA PHE A 438 4.58 19.24 11.04
C PHE A 438 4.93 20.36 10.06
N SER A 439 6.19 20.42 9.59
CA SER A 439 6.60 21.40 8.57
C SER A 439 5.94 21.18 7.21
N SER A 440 5.74 19.91 6.82
CA SER A 440 5.07 19.57 5.57
C SER A 440 3.60 20.01 5.55
N ASP A 441 2.88 19.82 6.65
CA ASP A 441 1.46 20.12 6.73
C ASP A 441 1.22 21.63 6.66
N ILE A 442 2.08 22.44 7.29
CA ILE A 442 2.03 23.91 7.19
C ILE A 442 2.27 24.37 5.75
N LEU A 443 3.27 23.81 5.06
CA LEU A 443 3.55 24.13 3.67
C LEU A 443 2.37 23.77 2.76
N TYR A 444 1.80 22.58 2.95
CA TYR A 444 0.60 22.16 2.24
C TYR A 444 -0.57 23.10 2.47
N ASP A 445 -0.90 23.41 3.73
CA ASP A 445 -2.04 24.27 4.07
C ASP A 445 -1.84 25.71 3.54
N THR A 446 -0.59 26.18 3.49
CA THR A 446 -0.24 27.48 2.91
C THR A 446 -0.40 27.49 1.39
N LEU A 447 0.14 26.49 0.69
CA LEU A 447 0.01 26.39 -0.77
C LEU A 447 -1.45 26.20 -1.16
N LEU A 448 -2.19 25.33 -0.49
CA LEU A 448 -3.62 25.14 -0.73
C LEU A 448 -4.43 26.45 -0.63
N LYS A 449 -4.04 27.34 0.30
CA LYS A 449 -4.72 28.61 0.52
C LYS A 449 -4.32 29.71 -0.47
N TYR A 450 -3.05 29.78 -0.87
CA TYR A 450 -2.49 30.93 -1.60
C TYR A 450 -2.05 30.63 -3.04
N ASP A 451 -1.85 29.36 -3.39
CA ASP A 451 -1.39 28.88 -4.70
C ASP A 451 -1.81 27.42 -4.91
N PRO A 452 -3.14 27.14 -5.03
CA PRO A 452 -3.66 25.78 -5.16
C PRO A 452 -3.17 25.08 -6.43
N ASP A 453 -2.84 25.85 -7.47
CA ASP A 453 -2.31 25.35 -8.74
C ASP A 453 -0.80 25.12 -8.73
N HIS A 454 -0.13 25.29 -7.58
CA HIS A 454 1.30 25.08 -7.43
C HIS A 454 1.73 23.70 -7.94
N LEU A 455 2.89 23.61 -8.62
CA LEU A 455 3.41 22.38 -9.23
C LEU A 455 3.32 21.17 -8.30
N LEU A 456 3.84 21.29 -7.07
CA LEU A 456 3.80 20.18 -6.09
C LEU A 456 2.39 19.78 -5.64
N MET A 457 1.41 20.69 -5.68
CA MET A 457 0.01 20.35 -5.36
C MET A 457 -0.57 19.47 -6.47
N ARG A 458 -0.32 19.83 -7.73
CA ARG A 458 -0.73 19.02 -8.90
C ARG A 458 -0.07 17.65 -8.90
N ILE A 459 1.24 17.59 -8.64
CA ILE A 459 1.97 16.31 -8.55
C ILE A 459 1.43 15.48 -7.38
N ALA A 460 1.23 16.08 -6.20
CA ALA A 460 0.68 15.37 -5.04
C ALA A 460 -0.71 14.78 -5.32
N GLN A 461 -1.55 15.48 -6.09
CA GLN A 461 -2.85 14.97 -6.51
C GLN A 461 -2.69 13.76 -7.45
N ILE A 462 -1.83 13.86 -8.46
CA ILE A 462 -1.55 12.76 -9.39
C ILE A 462 -1.00 11.54 -8.65
N GLU A 463 -0.04 11.73 -7.73
CA GLU A 463 0.55 10.65 -6.93
C GLU A 463 -0.44 10.07 -5.92
N ALA A 464 -1.34 10.87 -5.34
CA ALA A 464 -2.40 10.35 -4.48
C ALA A 464 -3.35 9.44 -5.25
N MET A 465 -3.68 9.81 -6.49
CA MET A 465 -4.50 9.01 -7.42
C MET A 465 -3.79 7.77 -7.98
N ARG A 466 -2.45 7.69 -7.91
CA ARG A 466 -1.66 6.54 -8.39
C ARG A 466 -1.26 5.57 -7.28
N GLY A 467 -0.84 6.09 -6.11
CA GLY A 467 -0.09 5.33 -5.10
C GLY A 467 -0.91 4.79 -3.93
N LEU A 468 -1.80 5.60 -3.33
CA LEU A 468 -2.59 5.21 -2.15
C LEU A 468 -4.00 4.76 -2.49
N VAL A 469 -4.45 5.11 -3.69
CA VAL A 469 -5.81 4.94 -4.15
C VAL A 469 -5.73 4.39 -5.56
N ASP A 470 -6.10 3.14 -5.75
CA ASP A 470 -6.23 2.61 -7.10
C ASP A 470 -7.65 2.83 -7.61
N PHE A 471 -8.07 4.11 -7.67
CA PHE A 471 -9.37 4.48 -8.21
C PHE A 471 -9.44 4.22 -9.72
N GLY A 472 -8.29 4.25 -10.41
CA GLY A 472 -8.20 3.83 -11.81
C GLY A 472 -8.71 2.40 -12.01
N ARG A 473 -8.33 1.45 -11.16
CA ARG A 473 -8.89 0.08 -11.21
C ARG A 473 -10.37 0.01 -10.80
N ILE A 474 -10.84 0.83 -9.87
CA ILE A 474 -12.28 0.92 -9.56
C ILE A 474 -13.04 1.40 -10.80
N ARG A 475 -12.59 2.50 -11.43
CA ARG A 475 -13.19 3.05 -12.64
C ARG A 475 -13.21 2.02 -13.76
N ASN A 476 -12.06 1.40 -14.06
CA ASN A 476 -11.98 0.33 -15.06
C ASN A 476 -12.94 -0.83 -14.76
N MET A 477 -13.08 -1.21 -13.48
CA MET A 477 -14.03 -2.25 -13.07
C MET A 477 -15.48 -1.81 -13.32
N LEU A 478 -15.85 -0.59 -12.93
CA LEU A 478 -17.20 -0.03 -13.11
C LEU A 478 -17.55 0.16 -14.59
N ASP A 479 -16.62 0.70 -15.37
CA ASP A 479 -16.75 0.87 -16.82
C ASP A 479 -16.91 -0.48 -17.51
N ARG A 480 -16.13 -1.50 -17.10
CA ARG A 480 -16.23 -2.86 -17.67
C ARG A 480 -17.59 -3.52 -17.41
N VAL A 481 -18.21 -3.28 -16.25
CA VAL A 481 -19.50 -3.88 -15.91
C VAL A 481 -20.70 -3.07 -16.41
N GLU A 482 -20.53 -1.78 -16.75
CA GLU A 482 -21.59 -0.90 -17.28
C GLU A 482 -22.89 -0.95 -16.46
N GLY A 483 -22.79 -0.98 -15.13
CA GLY A 483 -23.94 -1.08 -14.23
C GLY A 483 -24.62 -2.46 -14.16
N LYS A 484 -24.08 -3.49 -14.81
CA LYS A 484 -24.57 -4.88 -14.74
C LYS A 484 -24.20 -5.50 -13.39
N ILE A 485 -25.05 -5.24 -12.41
CA ILE A 485 -24.89 -5.74 -11.04
C ILE A 485 -25.77 -6.98 -10.86
N VAL A 486 -25.16 -8.08 -10.41
CA VAL A 486 -25.86 -9.30 -9.99
C VAL A 486 -25.95 -9.29 -8.48
N HIS A 487 -27.10 -8.88 -7.96
CA HIS A 487 -27.37 -8.89 -6.51
C HIS A 487 -27.99 -10.23 -6.07
N LYS A 488 -27.39 -10.84 -5.05
CA LYS A 488 -27.89 -12.06 -4.39
C LYS A 488 -28.09 -11.79 -2.91
N ALA A 489 -29.36 -11.69 -2.50
CA ALA A 489 -29.74 -11.69 -1.09
C ALA A 489 -29.77 -13.15 -0.58
N LEU A 490 -28.81 -13.50 0.27
CA LEU A 490 -28.61 -14.85 0.78
C LEU A 490 -29.13 -14.97 2.23
N PRO A 491 -29.62 -16.15 2.65
CA PRO A 491 -30.07 -16.38 4.02
C PRO A 491 -28.90 -16.41 5.02
N HIS A 492 -27.68 -16.69 4.56
CA HIS A 492 -26.45 -16.72 5.35
C HIS A 492 -25.23 -16.50 4.45
N LEU A 493 -24.04 -16.45 5.05
CA LEU A 493 -22.77 -16.31 4.34
C LEU A 493 -22.57 -17.43 3.30
N SER A 494 -21.99 -17.05 2.16
CA SER A 494 -21.65 -17.93 1.04
C SER A 494 -20.25 -18.54 1.20
N PRO A 495 -19.91 -19.59 0.44
CA PRO A 495 -18.56 -20.13 0.40
C PRO A 495 -17.51 -19.07 0.05
N PHE A 496 -17.84 -18.11 -0.83
CA PHE A 496 -16.95 -17.03 -1.24
C PHE A 496 -16.82 -15.90 -0.22
N SER A 497 -17.89 -15.60 0.53
CA SER A 497 -17.82 -14.55 1.57
C SER A 497 -17.29 -15.06 2.90
N ALA A 498 -17.30 -16.38 3.17
CA ALA A 498 -16.79 -16.97 4.41
C ALA A 498 -15.33 -16.60 4.73
N PRO A 499 -14.35 -16.68 3.81
CA PRO A 499 -12.96 -16.36 4.10
C PRO A 499 -12.74 -14.91 4.52
N LEU A 500 -13.58 -13.97 4.08
CA LEU A 500 -13.47 -12.55 4.44
C LEU A 500 -13.68 -12.30 5.94
N PHE A 501 -14.36 -13.21 6.65
CA PHE A 501 -14.50 -13.16 8.11
C PHE A 501 -13.23 -13.55 8.87
N LEU A 502 -12.25 -14.14 8.19
CA LEU A 502 -10.96 -14.50 8.76
C LEU A 502 -9.84 -13.54 8.33
N GLU A 503 -10.14 -12.61 7.42
CA GLU A 503 -9.17 -11.64 6.91
C GLU A 503 -8.77 -10.62 7.98
N ALA A 504 -7.46 -10.37 8.06
CA ALA A 504 -6.90 -9.34 8.93
C ALA A 504 -7.00 -7.95 8.28
N GLY A 505 -6.97 -6.90 9.11
CA GLY A 505 -7.03 -5.51 8.62
C GLY A 505 -8.44 -4.96 8.44
N ARG A 506 -9.35 -5.34 9.35
CA ARG A 506 -10.67 -4.70 9.49
C ARG A 506 -10.50 -3.21 9.78
N ILE A 507 -11.21 -2.39 9.02
CA ILE A 507 -11.23 -0.93 9.16
C ILE A 507 -12.56 -0.54 9.82
N PRO A 508 -12.54 0.03 11.03
CA PRO A 508 -13.76 0.50 11.68
C PRO A 508 -14.25 1.79 11.00
N VAL A 509 -15.57 1.94 10.92
CA VAL A 509 -16.22 3.18 10.49
C VAL A 509 -16.71 3.91 11.73
N LYS A 510 -16.31 5.17 11.86
CA LYS A 510 -16.84 6.07 12.90
C LYS A 510 -18.04 6.80 12.31
N GLY A 511 -19.20 6.64 12.93
CA GLY A 511 -20.44 7.18 12.40
C GLY A 511 -21.65 6.82 13.26
N GLN A 512 -22.83 7.01 12.68
CA GLN A 512 -24.12 6.86 13.37
C GLN A 512 -24.33 5.48 13.97
N ALA A 513 -23.73 4.44 13.38
CA ALA A 513 -23.83 3.08 13.90
C ALA A 513 -23.27 2.92 15.32
N ILE A 514 -22.15 3.57 15.63
CA ILE A 514 -21.56 3.52 16.98
C ILE A 514 -22.44 4.28 17.97
N GLU A 515 -22.94 5.44 17.57
CA GLU A 515 -23.84 6.26 18.40
C GLU A 515 -25.14 5.50 18.72
N ARG A 516 -25.71 4.81 17.73
CA ARG A 516 -26.88 3.95 17.90
C ARG A 516 -26.62 2.77 18.83
N LEU A 517 -25.47 2.11 18.71
CA LEU A 517 -25.12 1.01 19.62
C LEU A 517 -25.01 1.49 21.07
N VAL A 518 -24.34 2.62 21.30
CA VAL A 518 -24.21 3.22 22.64
C VAL A 518 -25.57 3.65 23.19
N ALA A 519 -26.42 4.28 22.36
CA ALA A 519 -27.77 4.68 22.77
C ALA A 519 -28.65 3.48 23.12
N ASN A 520 -28.58 2.40 22.33
CA ASN A 520 -29.32 1.16 22.60
C ASN A 520 -28.83 0.47 23.87
N GLU A 521 -27.51 0.40 24.09
CA GLU A 521 -26.92 -0.18 25.30
C GLU A 521 -27.25 0.66 26.54
N ALA A 522 -27.19 1.98 26.43
CA ALA A 522 -27.62 2.88 27.50
C ALA A 522 -29.11 2.70 27.83
N ALA A 523 -29.98 2.58 26.81
CA ALA A 523 -31.40 2.33 27.02
C ALA A 523 -31.67 0.97 27.67
N GLN A 524 -30.92 -0.08 27.29
CA GLN A 524 -30.98 -1.39 27.93
C GLN A 524 -30.54 -1.34 29.39
N LEU A 525 -29.39 -0.70 29.69
CA LEU A 525 -28.91 -0.54 31.06
C LEU A 525 -29.87 0.29 31.93
N MET A 526 -30.48 1.34 31.37
CA MET A 526 -31.51 2.12 32.07
C MET A 526 -32.75 1.28 32.36
N ALA A 527 -33.21 0.49 31.39
CA ALA A 527 -34.34 -0.42 31.57
C ALA A 527 -34.05 -1.49 32.63
N GLU A 528 -32.85 -2.09 32.62
CA GLU A 528 -32.37 -3.03 33.64
C GLU A 528 -32.29 -2.39 35.03
N ALA A 529 -31.88 -1.11 35.10
CA ALA A 529 -31.85 -0.33 36.34
C ALA A 529 -33.23 0.21 36.79
N GLY A 530 -34.30 -0.06 36.02
CA GLY A 530 -35.66 0.39 36.34
C GLY A 530 -35.93 1.89 36.09
N LEU A 531 -35.06 2.57 35.33
CA LEU A 531 -35.20 3.97 34.97
C LEU A 531 -35.90 4.08 33.60
N LYS A 532 -37.01 4.83 33.53
CA LYS A 532 -37.64 5.17 32.23
C LYS A 532 -36.98 6.44 31.68
N MET A 533 -36.61 6.42 30.40
CA MET A 533 -36.29 7.66 29.68
C MET A 533 -37.58 8.43 29.45
N ASP A 534 -37.65 9.66 29.98
CA ASP A 534 -38.64 10.63 29.53
C ASP A 534 -38.32 10.99 28.06
N ALA A 535 -39.37 11.00 27.24
CA ALA A 535 -39.31 11.05 25.78
C ALA A 535 -38.69 12.32 25.19
#